data_AF-A0A7C2W402-F1
#
_entry.id   AF-A0A7C2W402-F1
#
_cell.length_a   1.000
_cell.length_b   1.000
_cell.length_c   1.000
_cell.angle_alpha   90.00
_cell.angle_beta   90.00
_cell.angle_gamma   90.00
#
_symmetry.space_group_name_H-M   'P 1'
#
loop_
_entity.id
_entity.type
_entity.pdbx_description
1 polymer ?
#
loop_
_entity_poly.entity_id
_entity_poly.type
_entity_poly.pdbx_seq_one_letter_code
_entity_poly.pdbx_strand_id
1 'polypeptide(L)'
;MRDKVVFKVTLGELVEVPGSPYAYWAPKSLRELFKRFPPLDRDVAKMPDKPKIADVKVGLQTSDDLRFTRYWWEVSADEIATSREETFQG
;
A
#
# COMPACT_ATOMS: atom_id res chain seq x y z
N MET A 1 -11.39 2.43 28.02
CA MET A 1 -10.39 1.67 27.24
C MET A 1 -10.95 1.50 25.85
N ARG A 2 -10.23 1.90 24.78
CA ARG A 2 -10.67 1.60 23.41
C ARG A 2 -10.36 0.14 23.11
N ASP A 3 -11.32 -0.59 22.57
CA ASP A 3 -11.09 -1.95 22.08
C ASP A 3 -9.97 -1.94 21.04
N LYS A 4 -8.92 -2.72 21.29
CA LYS A 4 -7.83 -2.90 20.32
C LYS A 4 -8.36 -3.74 19.17
N VAL A 5 -8.48 -3.15 17.98
CA VAL A 5 -8.70 -3.90 16.75
C VAL A 5 -7.38 -4.57 16.37
N VAL A 6 -7.31 -5.90 16.51
CA VAL A 6 -6.12 -6.69 16.19
C VAL A 6 -6.42 -7.59 14.99
N PHE A 7 -5.60 -7.48 13.95
CA PHE A 7 -5.63 -8.39 12.81
C PHE A 7 -4.49 -9.41 12.96
N LYS A 8 -4.85 -10.69 13.10
CA LYS A 8 -3.87 -11.79 13.12
C LYS A 8 -3.66 -12.30 11.70
N VAL A 9 -2.41 -12.33 11.26
CA VAL A 9 -2.01 -12.81 9.94
C VAL A 9 -0.67 -13.54 10.07
N THR A 10 -0.49 -14.62 9.33
CA THR A 10 0.79 -15.34 9.26
C THR A 10 1.74 -14.66 8.27
N LEU A 11 3.05 -14.87 8.42
CA LEU A 11 4.01 -14.33 7.45
C LEU A 11 3.78 -14.88 6.03
N GLY A 12 3.36 -16.14 5.91
CA GLY A 12 3.01 -16.78 4.63
C GLY A 12 1.79 -16.17 3.94
N GLU A 13 0.90 -15.55 4.72
CA GLU A 13 -0.27 -14.83 4.19
C GLU A 13 0.10 -13.45 3.61
N LEU A 14 1.19 -12.84 4.07
CA LEU A 14 1.67 -11.54 3.55
C LEU A 14 2.34 -11.67 2.18
N VAL A 15 2.89 -12.85 1.86
CA VAL A 15 3.54 -13.12 0.56
C VAL A 15 2.55 -13.52 -0.55
N GLU A 16 1.25 -13.55 -0.25
CA GLU A 16 0.21 -13.86 -1.25
C GLU A 16 0.04 -12.74 -2.28
N VAL A 17 0.41 -11.52 -1.93
CA VAL A 17 0.41 -10.37 -2.84
C VAL A 17 1.76 -10.32 -3.56
N PRO A 18 1.80 -10.32 -4.91
CA PRO A 18 3.04 -10.22 -5.67
C PRO A 18 3.88 -9.00 -5.28
N GLY A 19 5.19 -9.17 -5.16
CA GLY A 19 6.11 -8.13 -4.69
C GLY A 19 6.21 -8.01 -3.15
N SER A 20 5.44 -8.80 -2.42
CA SER A 20 5.45 -8.89 -0.95
C SER A 20 5.34 -7.55 -0.20
N PRO A 21 4.46 -6.61 -0.59
CA PRO A 21 4.19 -5.46 0.26
C PRO A 21 3.57 -5.93 1.59
N TYR A 22 3.88 -5.25 2.70
CA TYR A 22 3.27 -5.52 4.01
C TYR A 22 1.79 -5.10 4.00
N ALA A 23 0.93 -5.92 3.40
CA ALA A 23 -0.48 -5.65 3.12
C ALA A 23 -1.38 -6.05 4.30
N TYR A 24 -1.05 -5.61 5.51
CA TYR A 24 -1.80 -5.95 6.73
C TYR A 24 -3.27 -5.50 6.71
N TRP A 25 -3.57 -4.50 5.90
CA TRP A 25 -4.92 -3.96 5.69
C TRP A 25 -5.74 -4.79 4.69
N ALA A 26 -5.11 -5.66 3.88
CA ALA A 26 -5.79 -6.40 2.83
C ALA A 26 -6.55 -7.61 3.41
N PRO A 27 -7.88 -7.68 3.25
CA PRO A 27 -8.65 -8.80 3.75
C PRO A 27 -8.29 -10.08 3.00
N LYS A 28 -8.45 -11.23 3.66
CA LYS A 28 -8.16 -12.55 3.08
C LYS A 28 -8.84 -12.77 1.74
N SER A 29 -10.12 -12.38 1.62
CA SER A 29 -10.90 -12.50 0.38
C SER A 29 -10.28 -11.76 -0.80
N LEU A 30 -9.59 -10.65 -0.56
CA LEU A 30 -8.86 -9.90 -1.59
C LEU A 30 -7.53 -10.60 -1.93
N ARG A 31 -6.77 -11.03 -0.91
CA ARG A 31 -5.48 -11.72 -1.10
C ARG A 31 -5.64 -13.03 -1.90
N GLU A 32 -6.73 -13.76 -1.68
CA GLU A 32 -7.04 -14.99 -2.43
C GLU A 32 -7.25 -14.76 -3.94
N LEU A 33 -7.65 -13.55 -4.37
CA LEU A 33 -7.84 -13.25 -5.79
C LEU A 33 -6.54 -13.35 -6.58
N PHE A 34 -5.40 -12.96 -5.98
CA PHE A 34 -4.07 -13.05 -6.58
C PHE A 34 -3.61 -14.50 -6.83
N LYS A 35 -4.18 -15.46 -6.10
CA LYS A 35 -3.96 -16.90 -6.31
C LYS A 35 -4.93 -17.49 -7.31
N ARG A 36 -6.20 -17.07 -7.23
CA ARG A 36 -7.31 -17.66 -7.98
C ARG A 36 -7.31 -17.25 -9.46
N PHE A 37 -6.94 -16.00 -9.76
CA PHE A 37 -7.02 -15.44 -11.10
C PHE A 37 -5.63 -15.16 -11.69
N PRO A 38 -5.48 -15.11 -13.02
CA PRO A 38 -4.27 -14.63 -13.65
C PRO A 38 -3.93 -13.19 -13.22
N PRO A 39 -2.65 -12.81 -13.24
CA PRO A 39 -2.26 -11.42 -12.97
C PRO A 39 -2.87 -10.49 -14.01
N LEU A 40 -3.29 -9.30 -13.57
CA LEU A 40 -3.75 -8.26 -14.48
C LEU A 40 -2.64 -7.93 -15.49
N ASP A 41 -1.47 -7.59 -14.98
CA ASP A 41 -0.24 -7.44 -15.76
C ASP A 41 0.83 -8.41 -15.22
N ARG A 42 1.16 -9.40 -16.05
CA ARG A 42 2.12 -10.46 -15.68
C ARG A 42 3.55 -9.95 -15.51
N ASP A 43 3.90 -8.86 -16.19
CA ASP A 43 5.25 -8.32 -16.21
C ASP A 43 5.49 -7.56 -14.89
N VAL A 44 4.50 -6.76 -14.47
CA VAL A 44 4.47 -6.10 -13.16
C VAL A 44 4.45 -7.12 -12.02
N ALA A 45 3.65 -8.19 -12.15
CA ALA A 45 3.57 -9.26 -11.16
C ALA A 45 4.78 -10.21 -11.15
N LYS A 46 5.73 -10.06 -12.09
CA LYS A 46 6.91 -10.95 -12.28
C LYS A 46 6.53 -12.43 -12.48
N MET A 47 5.49 -12.69 -13.26
CA MET A 47 4.95 -14.03 -13.55
C MET A 47 4.94 -14.31 -15.07
N PRO A 48 6.11 -14.50 -15.72
CA PRO A 48 6.20 -14.56 -17.19
C PRO A 48 5.37 -15.69 -17.81
N ASP A 49 5.19 -16.80 -17.09
CA ASP A 49 4.46 -17.99 -17.57
C ASP A 49 2.93 -17.86 -17.49
N LYS A 50 2.41 -16.75 -16.95
CA LYS A 50 0.97 -16.51 -16.81
C LYS A 50 0.43 -15.69 -18.00
N PRO A 51 -0.87 -15.82 -18.34
CA PRO A 51 -1.48 -14.95 -19.33
C PRO A 51 -1.58 -13.52 -18.79
N LYS A 52 -1.39 -12.54 -19.68
CA LYS A 52 -1.53 -11.11 -19.39
C LYS A 52 -2.95 -10.68 -19.76
N ILE A 53 -3.66 -10.05 -18.83
CA ILE A 53 -5.03 -9.57 -19.05
C ILE A 53 -5.03 -8.14 -19.60
N ALA A 54 -4.14 -7.29 -19.08
CA ALA A 54 -3.98 -5.90 -19.49
C ALA A 54 -2.57 -5.37 -19.16
N ASP A 55 -2.22 -4.22 -19.72
CA ASP A 55 -1.06 -3.45 -19.30
C ASP A 55 -1.42 -2.52 -18.13
N VAL A 56 -0.72 -2.66 -17.01
CA VAL A 56 -0.80 -1.69 -15.92
C VAL A 56 0.09 -0.50 -16.26
N LYS A 57 -0.47 0.71 -16.24
CA LYS A 57 0.23 1.97 -16.48
C LYS A 57 0.09 2.88 -15.28
N VAL A 58 1.09 3.72 -15.05
CA VAL A 58 1.02 4.76 -14.03
C VAL A 58 0.08 5.86 -14.52
N GLY A 59 -0.79 6.35 -13.63
CA GLY A 59 -1.69 7.47 -13.92
C GLY A 59 -0.95 8.80 -14.03
N LEU A 60 -1.70 9.88 -14.19
CA LEU A 60 -1.14 11.24 -14.12
C LEU A 60 -0.52 11.46 -12.74
N GLN A 61 0.79 11.66 -12.71
CA GLN A 61 1.54 11.98 -11.49
C GLN A 61 2.49 13.13 -11.80
N THR A 62 2.74 13.98 -10.80
CA THR A 62 3.75 15.05 -10.89
C THR A 62 5.16 14.47 -10.86
N SER A 63 5.36 13.31 -10.23
CA SER A 63 6.66 12.68 -9.95
C SER A 63 7.68 13.62 -9.26
N ASP A 64 7.21 14.74 -8.72
CA ASP A 64 8.03 15.76 -8.06
C ASP A 64 7.87 15.62 -6.55
N ASP A 65 8.37 14.50 -6.03
CA ASP A 65 8.27 14.17 -4.62
C ASP A 65 8.94 15.25 -3.75
N LEU A 66 10.02 15.87 -4.22
CA LEU A 66 10.74 16.91 -3.47
C LEU A 66 9.90 18.15 -3.19
N ARG A 67 8.95 18.49 -4.06
CA ARG A 67 8.04 19.62 -3.84
C ARG A 67 6.99 19.36 -2.75
N PHE A 68 6.63 18.10 -2.51
CA PHE A 68 5.48 17.74 -1.66
C PHE A 68 5.85 16.92 -0.42
N THR A 69 7.06 16.38 -0.35
CA THR A 69 7.56 15.61 0.80
C THR A 69 8.51 16.50 1.59
N ARG A 70 8.15 16.83 2.83
CA ARG A 70 9.09 17.45 3.79
C ARG A 70 9.81 16.36 4.55
N TYR A 71 11.10 16.53 4.78
CA TYR A 71 11.85 15.64 5.66
C TYR A 71 11.48 15.91 7.13
N TRP A 72 11.63 14.90 7.99
CA TRP A 72 11.27 15.02 9.40
C TRP A 72 12.06 16.10 10.16
N TRP A 73 13.24 16.49 9.65
CA TRP A 73 14.06 17.58 10.20
C TRP A 73 13.69 18.97 9.65
N GLU A 74 12.85 19.05 8.62
CA GLU A 74 12.40 20.33 8.03
C GLU A 74 11.15 20.89 8.71
N VAL A 75 10.48 20.08 9.52
CA VAL A 75 9.29 20.48 10.30
C VAL A 75 9.65 20.38 11.77
N SER A 76 9.48 21.46 12.52
CA SER A 76 9.66 21.41 13.98
C SER A 76 8.69 20.39 14.57
N ALA A 77 9.11 19.64 15.59
CA ALA A 77 8.23 18.67 16.26
C ALA A 77 6.95 19.33 16.80
N ASP A 78 7.03 20.61 17.18
CA ASP A 78 5.90 21.41 17.68
C ASP A 78 4.88 21.77 16.58
N GLU A 79 5.25 21.63 15.30
CA GLU A 79 4.37 21.89 14.14
C GLU A 79 3.75 20.60 13.58
N ILE A 80 4.09 19.43 14.14
CA ILE A 80 3.52 18.15 13.71
C ILE A 80 2.19 17.94 14.43
N ALA A 81 1.11 17.86 13.66
CA ALA A 81 -0.23 17.59 14.21
C ALA A 81 -0.25 16.25 15.00
N THR A 82 -0.71 16.32 16.25
CA THR A 82 -0.84 15.18 17.17
C THR A 82 -2.29 14.79 17.44
N SER A 83 -3.25 15.63 17.02
CA SER A 83 -4.69 15.37 17.10
C SER A 83 -5.35 15.38 15.73
N ARG A 84 -6.56 14.79 15.64
CA ARG A 84 -7.33 14.76 14.39
C ARG A 84 -7.75 16.17 13.99
N GLU A 85 -8.12 16.99 14.96
CA GLU A 85 -8.60 18.35 14.79
C GLU A 85 -7.52 19.25 14.18
N GLU A 86 -6.26 19.06 14.59
CA GLU A 86 -5.10 19.77 14.04
C GLU A 86 -4.87 19.49 12.54
N THR A 87 -5.21 18.29 12.04
CA THR A 87 -5.02 17.94 10.61
C THR A 87 -5.92 18.70 9.64
N PHE A 88 -6.95 19.39 10.16
CA PHE A 88 -7.90 20.16 9.33
C PHE A 88 -7.58 21.65 9.25
N GLN A 89 -6.50 22.12 9.89
CA GLN A 89 -6.12 23.54 9.91
C GLN A 89 -5.00 23.92 8.91
N GLY A 90 -4.71 23.02 7.96
CA GLY A 90 -3.66 23.22 6.94
C GLY A 90 -4.00 24.23 5.86
#